data_AF-A0A7V9ZVR3-F1
#
_entry.id   AF-A0A7V9ZVR3-F1
#
_cell.length_a   1.000
_cell.length_b   1.000
_cell.length_c   1.000
_cell.angle_alpha   90.00
_cell.angle_beta   90.00
_cell.angle_gamma   90.00
#
_symmetry.space_group_name_H-M   'P 1'
#
loop_
_entity.id
_entity.type
_entity.pdbx_description
1 polymer ?
#
loop_
_entity_poly.entity_id
_entity_poly.type
_entity_poly.pdbx_seq_one_letter_code
_entity_poly.pdbx_strand_id
1 'polypeptide(L)'
;MAESESRGSAELPTEEELRDALDRVGVADILLNALSATASLGFRRVSAEALDLSQARLAIEALRALEPVLKEGGVDEKLIRDLEQARLNLQLAYAKAVSGTDTSESR
;
A
#
# COMPACT_ATOMS: atom_id res chain seq x y z
N MET A 1 -14.67 24.17 -35.85
CA MET A 1 -13.33 24.29 -35.22
C MET A 1 -13.37 25.49 -34.27
N ALA A 2 -13.72 25.28 -32.99
CA ALA A 2 -13.63 26.29 -31.93
C ALA A 2 -13.87 25.68 -30.53
N GLU A 3 -13.15 24.61 -30.17
CA GLU A 3 -13.18 24.05 -28.80
C GLU A 3 -11.76 23.65 -28.39
N SER A 4 -10.86 24.62 -28.21
CA SER A 4 -9.51 24.34 -27.69
C SER A 4 -8.99 25.39 -26.70
N GLU A 5 -9.89 26.12 -26.03
CA GLU A 5 -9.50 27.02 -24.94
C GLU A 5 -10.19 26.60 -23.64
N SER A 6 -9.47 25.80 -22.85
CA SER A 6 -9.48 25.77 -21.38
C SER A 6 -9.04 24.39 -20.89
N ARG A 7 -7.79 24.02 -21.18
CA ARG A 7 -7.03 23.24 -20.20
C ARG A 7 -6.42 24.28 -19.28
N GLY A 8 -7.17 24.64 -18.23
CA GLY A 8 -6.78 25.65 -17.27
C GLY A 8 -5.34 25.44 -16.83
N SER A 9 -4.53 26.49 -16.93
CA SER A 9 -3.24 26.55 -16.27
C SER A 9 -3.50 26.34 -14.77
N ALA A 10 -3.15 25.16 -14.25
CA ALA A 10 -3.17 24.94 -12.82
C ALA A 10 -2.11 25.86 -12.21
N GLU A 11 -2.56 26.96 -11.62
CA GLU A 11 -1.71 27.88 -10.90
C GLU A 11 -1.03 27.11 -9.76
N LEU A 12 0.29 27.22 -9.64
CA LEU A 12 1.03 26.56 -8.58
C LEU A 12 0.59 27.16 -7.23
N PRO A 13 0.34 26.33 -6.20
CA PRO A 13 -0.06 26.83 -4.90
C PRO A 13 0.99 27.78 -4.32
N THR A 14 0.51 28.80 -3.61
CA THR A 14 1.37 29.72 -2.86
C THR A 14 2.07 29.02 -1.70
N GLU A 15 3.10 29.63 -1.13
CA GLU A 15 3.82 29.06 0.04
C GLU A 15 2.89 28.88 1.25
N GLU A 16 1.98 29.82 1.48
CA GLU A 16 1.01 29.77 2.58
C GLU A 16 0.01 28.63 2.37
N GLU A 17 -0.54 28.49 1.16
CA GLU A 17 -1.44 27.37 0.82
C GLU A 17 -0.75 26.02 0.93
N LEU A 18 0.52 25.92 0.53
CA LEU A 18 1.31 24.70 0.65
C LEU A 18 1.55 24.34 2.12
N ARG A 19 1.89 25.34 2.96
CA ARG A 19 2.09 25.16 4.39
C ARG A 19 0.80 24.70 5.08
N ASP A 20 -0.30 25.39 4.81
CA ASP A 20 -1.63 25.02 5.31
C ASP A 20 -2.06 23.61 4.88
N ALA A 21 -1.71 23.20 3.66
CA ALA A 21 -1.98 21.85 3.19
C ALA A 21 -1.14 20.81 3.95
N LEU A 22 0.15 21.08 4.19
CA LEU A 22 1.04 20.19 4.93
C LEU A 22 0.61 20.04 6.40
N ASP A 23 0.16 21.12 7.03
CA ASP A 23 -0.32 21.10 8.42
C ASP A 23 -1.61 20.26 8.60
N ARG A 24 -2.34 20.00 7.51
CA ARG A 24 -3.53 19.13 7.52
C ARG A 24 -3.21 17.65 7.34
N VAL A 25 -2.00 17.30 6.90
CA VAL A 25 -1.64 15.91 6.62
C VAL A 25 -1.05 15.28 7.87
N GLY A 26 -1.74 14.26 8.38
CA GLY A 26 -1.25 13.46 9.51
C GLY A 26 -0.19 12.45 9.07
N VAL A 27 0.70 12.10 10.00
CA VAL A 27 1.65 10.98 9.82
C VAL A 27 0.89 9.67 9.52
N ALA A 28 -0.26 9.47 10.17
CA ALA A 28 -1.13 8.32 9.94
C ALA A 28 -1.60 8.23 8.48
N ASP A 29 -1.97 9.35 7.85
CA ASP A 29 -2.44 9.37 6.46
C ASP A 29 -1.35 8.88 5.50
N ILE A 30 -0.11 9.33 5.72
CA ILE A 30 1.05 8.91 4.94
C ILE A 30 1.36 7.44 5.14
N LEU A 31 1.34 6.96 6.39
CA LEU A 31 1.60 5.55 6.69
C LEU A 31 0.52 4.63 6.11
N LEU A 32 -0.75 5.00 6.21
CA LEU A 32 -1.86 4.25 5.62
C LEU A 32 -1.72 4.17 4.09
N ASN A 33 -1.35 5.28 3.44
CA ASN A 33 -1.11 5.31 2.01
C ASN A 33 0.06 4.38 1.61
N ALA A 34 1.19 4.50 2.31
CA ALA A 34 2.37 3.69 2.05
C ALA A 34 2.12 2.19 2.28
N LEU A 35 1.40 1.83 3.35
CA LEU A 35 1.03 0.44 3.63
C LEU A 35 0.04 -0.13 2.62
N SER A 36 -0.92 0.68 2.15
CA SER A 36 -1.84 0.28 1.09
C SER A 36 -1.09 0.00 -0.23
N ALA A 37 -0.14 0.86 -0.60
CA ALA A 37 0.74 0.65 -1.74
C ALA A 37 1.63 -0.59 -1.55
N THR A 38 2.15 -0.80 -0.34
CA THR A 38 2.98 -1.96 0.03
C THR A 38 2.19 -3.26 -0.12
N ALA A 39 0.94 -3.31 0.36
CA ALA A 39 0.07 -4.47 0.19
C ALA A 39 -0.20 -4.77 -1.28
N SER A 40 -0.52 -3.74 -2.07
CA SER A 40 -0.78 -3.85 -3.51
C SER A 40 0.45 -4.40 -4.26
N LEU A 41 1.64 -3.88 -3.95
CA LEU A 41 2.88 -4.39 -4.51
C LEU A 41 3.15 -5.83 -4.06
N GLY A 42 2.91 -6.16 -2.79
CA GLY A 42 3.00 -7.51 -2.25
C GLY A 42 2.14 -8.51 -3.03
N PHE A 43 0.90 -8.17 -3.34
CA PHE A 43 0.01 -9.01 -4.16
C PHE A 43 0.56 -9.23 -5.57
N ARG A 44 1.17 -8.22 -6.18
CA ARG A 44 1.86 -8.39 -7.46
C ARG A 44 3.07 -9.32 -7.35
N ARG A 45 3.79 -9.31 -6.22
CA ARG A 45 4.98 -10.16 -6.00
C ARG A 45 4.66 -11.63 -5.71
N VAL A 46 3.40 -11.99 -5.50
CA VAL A 46 2.96 -13.39 -5.42
C VAL A 46 2.26 -13.87 -6.70
N SER A 47 2.15 -13.02 -7.72
CA SER A 47 1.61 -13.42 -9.03
C SER A 47 2.65 -14.18 -9.85
N ALA A 48 2.19 -15.01 -10.79
CA ALA A 48 3.08 -15.82 -11.62
C ALA A 48 4.02 -14.97 -12.49
N GLU A 49 3.58 -13.80 -12.92
CA GLU A 49 4.28 -12.92 -13.86
C GLU A 49 5.39 -12.08 -13.20
N ALA A 50 5.30 -11.85 -11.89
CA ALA A 50 6.20 -10.95 -11.17
C ALA A 50 6.68 -11.54 -9.83
N LEU A 51 6.69 -12.87 -9.74
CA LEU A 51 6.98 -13.63 -8.53
C LEU A 51 8.31 -13.20 -7.90
N ASP A 52 8.23 -12.74 -6.67
CA ASP A 52 9.36 -12.42 -5.79
C ASP A 52 8.94 -12.65 -4.34
N LEU A 53 9.19 -13.87 -3.86
CA LEU A 53 8.80 -14.30 -2.51
C LEU A 53 9.52 -13.49 -1.42
N SER A 54 10.71 -12.97 -1.69
CA SER A 54 11.45 -12.15 -0.71
C SER A 54 10.75 -10.81 -0.48
N GLN A 55 10.32 -10.14 -1.57
CA GLN A 55 9.60 -8.88 -1.53
C GLN A 55 8.18 -9.06 -0.99
N ALA A 56 7.49 -10.15 -1.37
CA ALA A 56 6.17 -10.47 -0.81
C ALA A 56 6.22 -10.68 0.71
N ARG A 57 7.24 -11.40 1.20
CA ARG A 57 7.46 -11.60 2.63
C ARG A 57 7.76 -10.27 3.33
N LEU A 58 8.59 -9.41 2.74
CA LEU A 58 8.87 -8.09 3.29
C LEU A 58 7.59 -7.26 3.46
N ALA A 59 6.70 -7.27 2.47
CA ALA A 59 5.42 -6.57 2.55
C ALA A 59 4.53 -7.10 3.69
N ILE A 60 4.42 -8.42 3.84
CA ILE A 60 3.66 -9.07 4.93
C ILE A 60 4.21 -8.64 6.30
N GLU A 61 5.52 -8.70 6.47
CA GLU A 61 6.19 -8.39 7.74
C GLU A 61 6.08 -6.91 8.09
N ALA A 62 6.19 -6.01 7.10
CA ALA A 62 6.00 -4.58 7.31
C ALA A 62 4.57 -4.25 7.77
N LEU A 63 3.55 -4.84 7.12
CA LEU A 63 2.15 -4.70 7.54
C LEU A 63 1.93 -5.22 8.96
N ARG A 64 2.48 -6.41 9.28
CA ARG A 64 2.40 -7.00 10.62
C ARG A 64 3.02 -6.13 11.71
N ALA A 65 4.18 -5.54 11.42
CA ALA A 65 4.91 -4.72 12.38
C ALA A 65 4.25 -3.36 12.63
N LEU A 66 3.66 -2.74 11.60
CA LEU A 66 3.11 -1.39 11.69
C LEU A 66 1.65 -1.33 12.13
N GLU A 67 0.87 -2.40 11.97
CA GLU A 67 -0.51 -2.49 12.46
C GLU A 67 -0.67 -2.13 13.96
N PRO A 68 0.11 -2.69 14.91
CA PRO A 68 0.00 -2.30 16.32
C PRO A 68 0.38 -0.84 16.56
N VAL A 69 1.37 -0.31 15.82
CA VAL A 69 1.80 1.09 15.94
C VAL A 69 0.67 2.04 15.54
N LEU A 70 -0.04 1.75 14.44
CA LEU A 70 -1.17 2.55 13.99
C LEU A 70 -2.35 2.46 14.96
N LYS A 71 -2.59 1.27 15.53
CA LYS A 71 -3.62 1.07 16.56
C LYS A 71 -3.34 1.88 17.83
N GLU A 72 -2.11 1.83 18.34
CA GLU A 72 -1.68 2.63 19.49
C GLU A 72 -1.70 4.14 19.19
N GLY A 73 -1.43 4.52 17.94
CA GLY A 73 -1.50 5.89 17.45
C GLY A 73 -2.92 6.46 17.28
N GLY A 74 -3.97 5.68 17.58
CA GLY A 74 -5.36 6.15 17.55
C GLY A 74 -5.98 6.23 16.16
N VAL A 75 -5.42 5.52 15.17
CA VAL A 75 -6.04 5.39 13.84
C VAL A 75 -7.38 4.66 13.95
N ASP A 76 -8.36 5.05 13.13
CA ASP A 76 -9.69 4.45 13.09
C ASP A 76 -9.61 2.92 12.99
N GLU A 77 -10.31 2.23 13.90
CA GLU A 77 -10.28 0.78 14.02
C GLU A 77 -10.74 0.06 12.75
N LYS A 78 -11.62 0.67 11.96
CA LYS A 78 -12.04 0.12 10.65
C LYS A 78 -10.86 0.09 9.67
N LEU A 79 -10.06 1.16 9.61
CA LEU A 79 -8.89 1.21 8.73
C LEU A 79 -7.82 0.18 9.15
N ILE A 80 -7.66 -0.01 10.46
CA ILE A 80 -6.79 -1.07 10.99
C ILE A 80 -7.28 -2.45 10.56
N ARG A 81 -8.57 -2.75 10.70
CA ARG A 81 -9.16 -4.02 10.25
C ARG A 81 -9.01 -4.24 8.74
N ASP A 82 -9.17 -3.21 7.95
CA ASP A 82 -9.00 -3.30 6.49
C ASP A 82 -7.53 -3.65 6.12
N LEU A 83 -6.55 -3.03 6.79
CA LEU A 83 -5.13 -3.38 6.64
C LEU A 83 -4.82 -4.80 7.10
N GLU A 84 -5.36 -5.22 8.24
CA GLU A 84 -5.21 -6.57 8.77
C GLU A 84 -5.74 -7.60 7.77
N GLN A 85 -6.93 -7.36 7.22
CA GLN A 85 -7.54 -8.24 6.23
C GLN A 85 -6.71 -8.32 4.95
N ALA A 86 -6.15 -7.20 4.49
CA ALA A 86 -5.24 -7.18 3.35
C ALA A 86 -3.98 -8.03 3.61
N ARG A 87 -3.38 -7.91 4.80
CA ARG A 87 -2.22 -8.71 5.23
C ARG A 87 -2.54 -10.21 5.25
N LEU A 88 -3.68 -10.62 5.85
CA LEU A 88 -4.10 -12.02 5.92
C LEU A 88 -4.32 -12.62 4.52
N ASN A 89 -4.98 -11.87 3.64
CA ASN A 89 -5.20 -12.29 2.26
C ASN A 89 -3.87 -12.44 1.49
N LEU A 90 -2.92 -11.52 1.72
CA LEU A 90 -1.59 -11.60 1.13
C LEU A 90 -0.80 -12.81 1.65
N GLN A 91 -0.88 -13.11 2.95
CA GLN A 91 -0.28 -14.31 3.54
C GLN A 91 -0.83 -15.60 2.90
N LEU A 92 -2.14 -15.67 2.68
CA LEU A 92 -2.75 -16.82 2.00
C LEU A 92 -2.25 -16.96 0.56
N ALA A 93 -2.16 -15.85 -0.19
CA ALA A 93 -1.65 -15.87 -1.56
C ALA A 93 -0.16 -16.25 -1.60
N TYR A 94 0.64 -15.74 -0.65
CA TYR A 94 2.05 -16.10 -0.49
C TYR A 94 2.23 -17.61 -0.22
N ALA A 95 1.47 -18.19 0.70
CA ALA A 95 1.55 -19.62 1.01
C ALA A 95 1.24 -20.49 -0.23
N LYS A 96 0.26 -20.09 -1.04
CA LYS A 96 -0.05 -20.75 -2.31
C LYS A 96 1.10 -20.63 -3.31
N ALA A 97 1.71 -19.44 -3.42
CA ALA A 97 2.84 -19.21 -4.31
C ALA A 97 4.05 -20.08 -3.92
N VAL A 98 4.40 -20.14 -2.64
CA VAL A 98 5.48 -21.00 -2.11
C VAL A 98 5.21 -22.47 -2.45
N SER A 99 4.00 -22.96 -2.18
CA SER A 99 3.64 -24.36 -2.46
C SER A 99 3.66 -24.69 -3.97
N GLY A 100 3.34 -23.71 -4.82
CA GLY A 100 3.40 -23.82 -6.28
C GLY A 100 4.84 -23.89 -6.80
N THR A 101 5.77 -23.13 -6.19
CA THR A 101 7.20 -23.17 -6.52
C THR A 101 7.82 -24.54 -6.18
N ASP A 102 7.54 -25.07 -4.99
CA ASP A 102 8.06 -26.38 -4.54
C ASP A 102 7.67 -27.53 -5.49
N THR A 103 6.49 -27.45 -6.09
CA THR A 103 5.98 -28.44 -7.05
C THR A 103 6.64 -28.32 -8.42
N SER A 104 7.11 -27.12 -8.81
CA SER A 104 7.79 -26.89 -10.09
C SER A 104 9.27 -27.27 -10.06
N GLU A 105 9.94 -27.18 -8.92
CA GLU A 105 11.36 -27.56 -8.78
C GLU A 105 11.57 -29.09 -8.64
N SER A 106 10.51 -29.84 -8.33
CA SER A 106 10.54 -31.30 -8.18
C SER A 106 10.26 -32.08 -9.49
N ARG A 107 10.21 -31.40 -10.64
CA ARG A 107 10.03 -31.98 -11.99
C ARG A 107 11.23 -31.70 -12.87
#